data_AF-A0AAU9NA95-F1
#
_entry.id   AF-A0AAU9NA95-F1
#
_cell.length_a   1.000
_cell.length_b   1.000
_cell.length_c   1.000
_cell.angle_alpha   90.00
_cell.angle_beta   90.00
_cell.angle_gamma   90.00
#
_symmetry.space_group_name_H-M   'P 1'
#
loop_
_entity.id
_entity.type
_entity.pdbx_description
1 polymer ?
#
loop_
_entity_poly.entity_id
_entity_poly.type
_entity_poly.pdbx_seq_one_letter_code
_entity_poly.pdbx_strand_id
1 'polypeptide(L)'
;MVAPTCSTNQNARQSLKMGKQLVLHQNEKLQNAKKVVCDPSYLPDKVKAVRKVARAICIMSHPIPHTNDAHSTQVILPQKQLGRKSDMYSISLQED
;
A
#
# COMPACT_ATOMS: atom_id res chain seq x y z
N MET A 1 12.78 7.34 24.79
CA MET A 1 12.85 7.10 23.33
C MET A 1 11.56 7.67 22.75
N VAL A 2 11.55 8.97 22.40
CA VAL A 2 10.34 9.65 21.94
C VAL A 2 10.29 9.53 20.42
N ALA A 3 9.35 8.74 19.91
CA ALA A 3 9.01 8.79 18.50
C ALA A 3 8.41 10.18 18.22
N PRO A 4 8.94 10.97 17.28
CA PRO A 4 8.22 12.16 16.84
C PRO A 4 6.91 11.67 16.20
N THR A 5 5.80 11.93 16.87
CA THR A 5 4.45 11.73 16.34
C THR A 5 4.24 12.76 15.25
N CYS A 6 4.68 12.45 14.03
CA CYS A 6 4.32 13.22 12.86
C CYS A 6 2.88 12.86 12.51
N SER A 7 1.94 13.69 12.96
CA SER A 7 0.57 13.65 12.49
C SER A 7 0.55 13.89 10.99
N THR A 8 -0.20 13.01 10.34
CA THR A 8 -0.62 12.97 8.95
C THR A 8 -0.58 14.33 8.25
N ASN A 9 0.36 14.53 7.32
CA ASN A 9 0.16 15.48 6.24
C ASN A 9 0.92 15.02 4.98
N GLN A 10 0.17 14.76 3.91
CA GLN A 10 0.60 14.09 2.67
C GLN A 10 1.54 14.93 1.78
N ASN A 11 2.05 16.07 2.27
CA ASN A 11 2.75 17.07 1.47
C ASN A 11 4.20 17.33 1.90
N ALA A 12 4.90 16.34 2.47
CA ALA A 12 6.33 16.46 2.72
C ALA A 12 7.13 16.17 1.44
N ARG A 13 7.60 17.22 0.73
CA ARG A 13 8.60 17.07 -0.34
C ARG A 13 9.96 16.74 0.30
N GLN A 14 10.31 15.47 0.35
CA GLN A 14 11.62 15.04 0.86
C GLN A 14 12.67 15.29 -0.21
N SER A 15 13.57 16.26 0.04
CA SER A 15 14.68 16.54 -0.87
C SER A 15 15.96 15.93 -0.29
N LEU A 16 16.35 14.76 -0.80
CA LEU A 16 17.63 14.14 -0.46
C LEU A 16 18.76 14.87 -1.19
N LYS A 17 19.45 15.81 -0.52
CA LYS A 17 20.71 16.34 -1.05
C LYS A 17 21.82 15.30 -0.87
N MET A 18 22.48 14.94 -1.96
CA MET A 18 23.55 13.93 -1.98
C MET A 18 24.75 14.42 -1.16
N GLY A 19 24.90 13.89 0.05
CA GLY A 19 25.99 14.21 0.97
C GLY A 19 25.58 14.12 2.45
N LYS A 20 25.25 12.90 2.91
CA LYS A 20 25.07 12.49 4.33
C LYS A 20 23.90 13.10 5.14
N GLN A 21 23.18 14.14 4.68
CA GLN A 21 22.11 14.75 5.48
C GLN A 21 20.72 14.54 4.87
N LEU A 22 19.88 13.78 5.59
CA LEU A 22 18.47 13.57 5.29
C LEU A 22 17.67 14.76 5.85
N VAL A 23 17.08 15.57 4.97
CA VAL A 23 16.29 16.74 5.33
C VAL A 23 14.83 16.51 4.99
N LEU A 24 13.97 16.57 6.00
CA LEU A 24 12.52 16.60 5.81
C LEU A 24 12.07 18.06 5.75
N HIS A 25 11.42 18.46 4.66
CA HIS A 25 10.72 19.72 4.57
C HIS A 25 9.25 19.50 4.93
N GLN A 26 8.83 20.03 6.06
CA GLN A 26 7.43 20.09 6.47
C GLN A 26 7.07 21.53 6.81
N ASN A 27 6.14 22.14 6.07
CA ASN A 27 5.66 23.51 6.34
C ASN A 27 6.82 24.49 6.63
N GLU A 28 7.78 24.56 5.71
CA GLU A 28 8.98 25.43 5.79
C GLU A 28 9.97 25.13 6.93
N LYS A 29 9.70 24.13 7.78
CA LYS A 29 10.65 23.64 8.78
C LYS A 29 11.51 22.53 8.20
N LEU A 30 12.83 22.73 8.23
CA LEU A 30 13.80 21.66 8.04
C LEU A 30 13.95 20.87 9.34
N GLN A 31 13.73 19.57 9.28
CA GLN A 31 14.11 18.65 10.36
C GLN A 31 15.18 17.67 9.89
N ASN A 32 16.23 17.55 10.71
CA ASN A 32 17.33 16.63 10.49
C ASN A 32 17.05 15.31 11.20
N ALA A 33 17.13 14.19 10.47
CA ALA A 33 16.96 12.85 11.03
C ALA A 33 18.14 11.95 10.67
N LYS A 34 18.52 11.05 11.59
CA LYS A 34 19.61 10.07 11.36
C LYS A 34 19.19 8.93 10.41
N LYS A 35 17.91 8.57 10.43
CA LYS A 35 17.29 7.55 9.56
C LYS A 35 15.88 8.04 9.20
N VAL A 36 15.42 7.72 8.00
CA VAL A 36 14.07 8.02 7.52
C VAL A 36 13.47 6.72 7.00
N VAL A 37 12.22 6.46 7.37
CA VAL A 37 11.39 5.39 6.81
C VAL A 37 10.24 6.06 6.10
N CYS A 38 10.06 5.76 4.82
CA CYS A 38 9.01 6.32 3.99
C CYS A 38 8.56 5.29 2.94
N ASP A 39 7.36 5.49 2.40
CA ASP A 39 6.90 4.65 1.29
C ASP A 39 7.58 5.05 -0.03
N PRO A 40 7.56 4.15 -1.04
CA PRO A 40 8.19 4.40 -2.34
C PRO A 40 7.81 5.70 -3.04
N SER A 41 6.61 6.24 -2.76
CA SER A 41 6.09 7.45 -3.42
C SER A 41 6.83 8.72 -2.99
N TYR A 42 7.46 8.72 -1.81
CA TYR A 42 8.26 9.86 -1.33
C TYR A 42 9.64 9.94 -1.99
N LEU A 43 10.14 8.83 -2.54
CA LEU A 43 11.50 8.73 -3.12
C LEU A 43 11.48 7.97 -4.46
N PRO A 44 10.82 8.51 -5.51
CA PRO A 44 10.66 7.82 -6.80
C PRO A 44 12.01 7.47 -7.45
N ASP A 45 13.03 8.29 -7.27
CA ASP A 45 14.38 8.09 -7.85
C ASP A 45 15.19 6.98 -7.14
N LYS A 46 14.72 6.50 -5.99
CA LYS A 46 15.40 5.47 -5.18
C LYS A 46 14.67 4.12 -5.18
N VAL A 47 13.64 3.97 -6.01
CA VAL A 47 12.83 2.75 -6.11
C VAL A 47 12.75 2.25 -7.56
N LYS A 48 12.44 0.96 -7.74
CA LYS A 48 12.19 0.35 -9.06
C LYS A 48 10.83 -0.33 -9.10
N ALA A 49 10.12 -0.23 -10.22
CA ALA A 49 8.89 -0.97 -10.43
C ALA A 49 9.20 -2.46 -10.64
N VAL A 50 8.61 -3.34 -9.82
CA VAL A 50 8.87 -4.79 -9.87
C VAL A 50 7.76 -5.55 -10.60
N ARG A 51 6.49 -5.20 -10.32
CA ARG A 51 5.30 -5.83 -10.92
C ARG A 51 4.12 -4.86 -10.86
N LYS A 52 3.13 -5.08 -11.71
CA LYS A 52 1.84 -4.39 -11.66
C LYS A 52 0.79 -5.34 -11.07
N VAL A 53 -0.14 -4.81 -10.28
CA VAL A 53 -1.23 -5.56 -9.67
C VAL A 53 -2.53 -4.94 -10.14
N ALA A 54 -3.38 -5.72 -10.80
CA ALA A 54 -4.75 -5.31 -11.11
C ALA A 54 -5.63 -5.53 -9.86
N ARG A 55 -6.41 -4.53 -9.48
CA ARG A 55 -7.39 -4.60 -8.40
C ARG A 55 -8.74 -4.19 -8.97
N ALA A 56 -9.75 -5.03 -8.81
CA ALA A 56 -11.13 -4.73 -9.14
C ALA A 56 -11.93 -4.67 -7.84
N ILE A 57 -12.78 -3.65 -7.71
CA ILE A 57 -13.71 -3.51 -6.60
C ILE A 57 -15.10 -3.74 -7.20
N CYS A 58 -15.79 -4.75 -6.70
CA CYS A 58 -17.12 -5.14 -7.16
C CYS A 58 -18.10 -4.94 -6.01
N ILE A 59 -19.16 -4.15 -6.24
CA ILE A 59 -20.28 -4.00 -5.30
C ILE A 59 -21.38 -4.93 -5.81
N MET A 60 -21.82 -5.86 -4.98
CA MET A 60 -22.83 -6.86 -5.31
C MET A 60 -24.03 -6.69 -4.39
N SER A 61 -25.23 -6.94 -4.93
CA SER A 61 -26.49 -6.92 -4.16
C SER A 61 -26.81 -8.24 -3.45
N HIS A 62 -25.98 -9.27 -3.65
CA HIS A 62 -26.17 -10.61 -3.12
C HIS A 62 -24.82 -11.21 -2.69
N PRO A 63 -24.81 -12.14 -1.71
CA PRO A 63 -23.60 -12.85 -1.32
C PRO A 63 -23.03 -13.66 -2.48
N ILE A 64 -21.74 -13.96 -2.41
CA ILE A 64 -21.09 -14.83 -3.40
C ILE A 64 -21.75 -16.21 -3.33
N PRO A 65 -22.15 -16.81 -4.47
CA PRO A 65 -22.77 -18.13 -4.45
C PRO A 65 -21.80 -19.19 -3.93
N HIS A 66 -22.34 -20.24 -3.30
CA HIS A 66 -21.59 -21.36 -2.72
C HIS A 66 -20.66 -21.00 -1.54
N THR A 67 -20.89 -19.87 -0.87
CA THR A 67 -20.16 -19.49 0.36
C THR A 67 -21.04 -19.58 1.61
N ASN A 68 -22.18 -20.28 1.56
CA ASN A 68 -23.13 -20.43 2.67
C ASN A 68 -23.57 -19.08 3.28
N ASP A 69 -23.79 -18.06 2.45
CA ASP A 69 -24.16 -16.70 2.86
C ASP A 69 -23.22 -16.10 3.92
N ALA A 70 -21.94 -16.47 3.88
CA ALA A 70 -20.93 -15.97 4.81
C ALA A 70 -20.72 -14.45 4.65
N HIS A 71 -20.72 -13.75 5.79
CA HIS A 71 -20.47 -12.30 5.89
C HIS A 71 -19.10 -11.86 5.36
N SER A 72 -18.13 -12.78 5.31
CA SER A 72 -16.87 -12.53 4.62
C SER A 72 -16.35 -13.83 4.03
N THR A 73 -15.68 -13.76 2.89
CA THR A 73 -15.06 -14.94 2.27
C THR A 73 -13.77 -14.55 1.56
N GLN A 74 -12.78 -15.44 1.64
CA GLN A 74 -11.58 -15.38 0.82
C GLN A 74 -11.61 -16.50 -0.22
N VAL A 75 -11.69 -16.13 -1.49
CA VAL A 75 -11.61 -17.07 -2.61
C VAL A 75 -10.21 -17.01 -3.20
N ILE A 76 -9.55 -18.17 -3.23
CA ILE A 76 -8.23 -18.34 -3.84
C ILE A 76 -8.42 -19.09 -5.15
N LEU A 77 -7.89 -18.53 -6.24
CA LEU A 77 -7.86 -19.16 -7.54
C LEU A 77 -6.39 -19.48 -7.91
N PRO A 78 -5.96 -20.75 -7.73
CA PRO A 78 -4.61 -21.18 -8.04
C PRO A 78 -4.23 -20.95 -9.50
N GLN A 79 -3.01 -20.46 -9.73
CA GLN A 79 -2.48 -20.13 -11.05
C GLN A 79 -2.54 -21.30 -12.04
N LYS A 80 -2.36 -22.53 -11.56
CA LYS A 80 -2.37 -23.75 -12.40
C LYS A 80 -3.75 -24.06 -12.97
N GLN A 81 -4.83 -23.77 -12.22
CA GLN A 81 -6.21 -23.99 -12.68
C GLN A 81 -6.61 -22.99 -13.77
N LEU A 82 -5.96 -21.83 -13.81
CA LEU A 82 -6.23 -20.76 -14.77
C LEU A 82 -5.18 -20.66 -15.89
N GLY A 83 -4.18 -21.54 -15.94
CA GLY A 83 -3.07 -21.43 -16.90
C GLY A 83 -2.22 -20.15 -16.74
N ARG A 84 -2.18 -19.58 -15.54
CA ARG A 84 -1.47 -18.32 -15.22
C ARG A 84 -0.15 -18.59 -14.50
N LYS A 85 0.66 -17.54 -14.36
CA LYS A 85 1.90 -17.51 -13.56
C LYS A 85 1.72 -16.89 -12.16
N SER A 86 0.51 -16.46 -11.83
CA SER A 86 0.19 -15.84 -10.55
C SER A 86 -1.23 -16.19 -10.15
N ASP A 87 -1.44 -16.45 -8.87
CA ASP A 87 -2.76 -16.71 -8.30
C ASP A 87 -3.63 -15.44 -8.37
N MET A 88 -4.94 -15.65 -8.31
CA MET A 88 -5.90 -14.57 -8.13
C MET A 88 -6.59 -14.72 -6.77
N TYR A 89 -6.83 -13.60 -6.12
CA TYR A 89 -7.48 -13.53 -4.82
C TYR A 89 -8.70 -12.64 -4.94
N SER A 90 -9.83 -13.13 -4.46
CA SER A 90 -11.03 -12.32 -4.25
C SER A 90 -11.37 -12.35 -2.77
N ILE A 91 -11.65 -11.19 -2.20
CA ILE A 91 -12.04 -11.04 -0.80
C ILE A 91 -13.37 -10.31 -0.82
N SER A 92 -14.40 -10.93 -0.25
CA SER A 92 -15.69 -10.28 0.00
C SER A 92 -15.81 -9.91 1.46
N LEU A 93 -16.38 -8.74 1.69
CA LEU A 93 -16.88 -8.28 2.97
C LEU A 93 -18.32 -7.85 2.73
N GLN A 94 -19.22 -8.36 3.55
CA GLN A 94 -20.64 -8.02 3.56
C GLN A 94 -20.95 -7.39 4.92
N GLU A 95 -21.73 -6.32 4.90
CA GLU A 95 -22.28 -5.68 6.10
C GLU A 95 -23.63 -6.33 6.45
N ASP A 96 -23.96 -6.34 7.75
CA ASP A 96 -25.22 -6.88 8.29
C ASP A 96 -26.40 -5.93 8.12
#